data_AF-A0A956H9V2-F1
#
_entry.id   AF-A0A956H9V2-F1
#
_cell.length_a   1.000
_cell.length_b   1.000
_cell.length_c   1.000
_cell.angle_alpha   90.00
_cell.angle_beta   90.00
_cell.angle_gamma   90.00
#
_symmetry.space_group_name_H-M   'P 1'
#
loop_
_entity.id
_entity.type
_entity.pdbx_description
1 polymer ?
#
loop_
_entity_poly.entity_id
_entity_poly.type
_entity_poly.pdbx_seq_one_letter_code
_entity_poly.pdbx_strand_id
1 'polypeptide(L)' 'LADTEIVSECMGRHLFRYATGRSETYKDFCEIESMAQIMRDSGGSLQEIFVAMVLSESFRSRPAL' A
#
# COMPACT_ATOMS: atom_id res chain seq x y z
N LEU A 1 14.47 -7.20 10.47
CA LEU A 1 13.59 -7.71 9.39
C LEU A 1 12.56 -6.67 8.98
N ALA A 2 11.89 -5.98 9.90
CA ALA A 2 10.94 -4.91 9.56
C ALA A 2 11.60 -3.69 8.88
N ASP A 3 12.87 -3.38 9.20
CA ASP A 3 13.56 -2.17 8.69
C ASP A 3 14.15 -2.30 7.29
N THR A 4 14.04 -3.45 6.64
CA THR A 4 14.52 -3.60 5.27
C THR A 4 13.51 -3.01 4.30
N GLU A 5 13.96 -2.08 3.45
CA GLU A 5 13.17 -1.39 2.42
C GLU A 5 12.31 -2.35 1.58
N ILE A 6 12.90 -3.49 1.22
CA ILE A 6 12.26 -4.58 0.47
C ILE A 6 10.97 -5.07 1.14
N VAL A 7 10.94 -5.18 2.47
CA VAL A 7 9.76 -5.68 3.20
C VAL A 7 8.61 -4.69 3.11
N SER A 8 8.89 -3.40 3.25
CA SER A 8 7.86 -2.35 3.17
C SER A 8 7.26 -2.26 1.76
N GLU A 9 8.09 -2.35 0.73
CA GLU A 9 7.62 -2.38 -0.67
C GLU A 9 6.82 -3.64 -1.00
N CYS A 10 7.27 -4.81 -0.54
CA CYS A 10 6.53 -6.06 -0.73
C CYS A 10 5.18 -5.99 -0.02
N MET A 11 5.16 -5.52 1.23
CA MET A 11 3.95 -5.38 2.01
C MET A 11 2.95 -4.43 1.34
N GLY A 12 3.38 -3.25 0.90
CA GLY A 12 2.52 -2.29 0.19
C GLY A 12 1.87 -2.90 -1.05
N ARG A 13 2.64 -3.62 -1.88
CA ARG A 13 2.12 -4.33 -3.06
C ARG A 13 1.11 -5.43 -2.70
N HIS A 14 1.44 -6.28 -1.73
CA HIS A 14 0.58 -7.38 -1.35
C HIS A 14 -0.71 -6.91 -0.69
N LEU A 15 -0.63 -5.88 0.16
CA LEU A 15 -1.79 -5.26 0.77
C LEU A 15 -2.70 -4.62 -0.28
N PHE A 16 -2.12 -3.88 -1.25
CA PHE A 16 -2.87 -3.31 -2.36
C PHE A 16 -3.69 -4.35 -3.11
N ARG A 17 -3.03 -5.45 -3.53
CA ARG A 17 -3.70 -6.54 -4.27
C ARG A 17 -4.81 -7.20 -3.46
N TYR A 18 -4.55 -7.42 -2.17
CA TYR A 18 -5.53 -7.99 -1.25
C TYR A 18 -6.75 -7.08 -1.08
N ALA A 19 -6.53 -5.78 -0.82
CA ALA A 19 -7.59 -4.84 -0.50
C ALA A 19 -8.44 -4.44 -1.72
N THR A 20 -7.83 -4.37 -2.91
CA THR A 20 -8.52 -3.95 -4.15
C THR A 20 -9.02 -5.13 -4.98
N GLY A 21 -8.50 -6.34 -4.75
CA GLY A 21 -8.82 -7.53 -5.54
C GLY A 21 -8.26 -7.52 -6.96
N ARG A 22 -7.36 -6.60 -7.31
CA ARG A 22 -6.73 -6.49 -8.63
C ARG A 22 -5.22 -6.34 -8.53
N SER A 23 -4.52 -6.65 -9.63
CA SER A 23 -3.11 -6.28 -9.79
C SER A 23 -2.97 -4.76 -9.91
N GLU A 24 -1.84 -4.27 -9.42
CA GLU A 24 -1.42 -2.88 -9.61
C GLU A 24 -1.09 -2.60 -11.08
N THR A 25 -1.31 -1.34 -11.45
CA THR A 25 -0.95 -0.73 -12.72
C THR A 25 0.07 0.37 -12.46
N TYR A 26 0.61 0.97 -13.52
CA TYR A 26 1.55 2.08 -13.39
C TYR A 26 0.95 3.29 -12.61
N LYS A 27 -0.37 3.48 -12.67
CA LYS A 27 -1.04 4.59 -11.94
C LYS A 27 -1.04 4.39 -10.42
N ASP A 28 -0.91 3.16 -9.95
CA ASP A 28 -0.99 2.81 -8.53
C ASP A 28 0.37 2.90 -7.82
N PHE A 29 1.46 3.11 -8.58
CA PHE A 29 2.82 3.11 -8.03
C PHE A 29 3.01 4.13 -6.91
N CYS A 30 2.54 5.36 -7.09
CA CYS A 30 2.68 6.40 -6.07
C CYS A 30 1.93 6.07 -4.78
N GLU A 31 0.76 5.43 -4.88
CA GLU A 31 0.01 5.00 -3.69
C GLU A 31 0.74 3.88 -2.95
N ILE A 32 1.25 2.89 -3.69
CA ILE A 32 2.02 1.77 -3.14
C ILE A 32 3.31 2.25 -2.47
N GLU A 33 4.02 3.17 -3.11
CA GLU A 33 5.22 3.80 -2.56
C GLU A 33 4.89 4.61 -1.31
N SER A 34 3.79 5.38 -1.32
CA SER A 34 3.33 6.12 -0.14
C SER A 34 3.01 5.18 1.03
N MET A 35 2.39 4.02 0.78
CA MET A 35 2.12 3.01 1.81
C MET A 35 3.41 2.41 2.37
N ALA A 36 4.38 2.10 1.51
CA ALA A 36 5.69 1.62 1.94
C ALA A 36 6.43 2.66 2.81
N GLN A 37 6.35 3.94 2.44
CA GLN A 37 6.95 5.03 3.23
C GLN A 37 6.28 5.18 4.60
N ILE A 38 4.95 5.15 4.67
CA ILE A 38 4.21 5.18 5.95
C ILE A 38 4.60 4.00 6.85
N MET A 39 4.78 2.82 6.27
CA MET A 39 5.23 1.65 7.02
C MET A 39 6.65 1.86 7.58
N ARG A 40 7.58 2.44 6.82
CA ARG A 40 8.93 2.76 7.30
C ARG A 40 8.91 3.81 8.42
N ASP A 41 8.20 4.91 8.21
CA ASP A 41 8.16 6.04 9.14
C ASP A 41 7.46 5.68 10.46
N SER A 42 6.56 4.70 10.44
CA SER A 42 5.88 4.18 11.63
C SER A 42 6.63 3.05 12.34
N GLY A 43 7.85 2.70 11.92
CA GLY A 43 8.61 1.58 12.48
C GLY A 43 8.00 0.21 12.20
N GLY A 44 7.31 0.07 11.06
CA GLY A 44 6.66 -1.18 10.63
C GLY A 44 5.24 -1.36 11.15
N SER A 45 4.52 -0.29 11.51
CA SER A 45 3.16 -0.41 12.04
C SER A 45 2.18 -0.92 10.98
N LEU A 46 1.65 -2.12 11.21
CA LEU A 46 0.60 -2.69 10.36
C LEU A 46 -0.70 -1.86 10.42
N GLN A 47 -1.00 -1.27 11.56
CA GLN A 47 -2.21 -0.45 11.70
C GLN A 47 -2.16 0.78 10.79
N GLU A 48 -1.02 1.47 10.74
CA GLU A 48 -0.84 2.66 9.90
C GLU A 48 -0.94 2.33 8.40
N ILE A 49 -0.35 1.21 7.96
CA ILE A 49 -0.45 0.82 6.55
C ILE A 49 -1.88 0.41 6.16
N PHE A 50 -2.66 -0.21 7.05
CA PHE A 50 -4.08 -0.48 6.81
C PHE A 50 -4.90 0.80 6.70
N VAL A 51 -4.64 1.79 7.56
CA VAL A 51 -5.28 3.11 7.47
C VAL A 51 -4.94 3.78 6.14
N ALA A 52 -3.66 3.78 5.75
CA ALA A 52 -3.22 4.32 4.47
C ALA A 52 -3.92 3.66 3.28
N MET A 53 -4.05 2.32 3.29
CA MET A 53 -4.75 1.57 2.25
C MET A 53 -6.22 1.97 2.15
N VAL A 54 -6.94 2.05 3.27
CA VAL A 54 -8.38 2.42 3.29
C VAL A 54 -8.60 3.87 2.85
N LEU A 55 -7.62 4.75 3.06
CA LEU A 55 -7.67 6.15 2.63
C LEU A 55 -7.17 6.38 1.19
N SER A 56 -6.56 5.38 0.54
CA SER A 56 -6.12 5.47 -0.85
C SER A 56 -7.29 5.72 -1.82
N GLU A 57 -7.01 6.34 -2.96
CA GLU A 57 -8.00 6.52 -4.02
C GLU A 57 -8.38 5.17 -4.63
N SER A 58 -7.41 4.27 -4.82
CA SER A 58 -7.67 2.93 -5.36
C SER A 58 -8.61 2.08 -4.51
N PHE A 59 -8.65 2.29 -3.21
CA PHE A 59 -9.63 1.62 -2.33
C PHE A 59 -10.99 2.31 -2.35
N ARG A 60 -11.01 3.65 -2.32
CA ARG A 60 -12.25 4.43 -2.19
C ARG A 60 -13.01 4.58 -3.51
N SER A 61 -12.35 4.37 -4.64
CA SER A 61 -12.95 4.45 -5.96
C SER A 61 -13.03 3.08 -6.62
N ARG A 62 -14.11 2.86 -7.39
CA ARG A 62 -14.13 1.74 -8.33
C ARG A 62 -13.50 2.23 -9.64
N PRO A 63 -12.65 1.43 -10.30
CA PRO A 63 -12.16 1.76 -11.62
C PRO A 63 -13.34 2.11 -12.54
N ALA A 64 -13.28 3.24 -13.23
CA ALA A 64 -14.27 3.58 -14.24
C ALA A 64 -14.27 2.46 -15.31
N LEU A 65 -15.48 1.96 -15.64
CA LEU A 65 -15.71 0.95 -16.68
C LEU A 65 -15.33 1.48 -18.07
#